data_AF-R0M646-F1
#
_entry.id   AF-R0M646-F1
#
_cell.length_a   1.000
_cell.length_b   1.000
_cell.length_c   1.000
_cell.angle_alpha   90.00
_cell.angle_beta   90.00
_cell.angle_gamma   90.00
#
_symmetry.space_group_name_H-M   'P 1'
#
loop_
_entity.id
_entity.type
_entity.pdbx_description
1 polymer ?
#
loop_
_entity_poly.entity_id
_entity_poly.type
_entity_poly.pdbx_seq_one_letter_code
_entity_poly.pdbx_strand_id
1 'polypeptide(L)' 'GNTITVTIGDNGSGEVPNDNLPKTDIPGTGTVTEPNKKPSQPVDVTTPARKTPTVDVEQDPKTGDVTVTPKKPDGSTYP' A
#
# COMPACT_ATOMS: atom_id res chain seq x y z
N GLY A 1 -6.32 16.05 4.52
CA GLY A 1 -5.59 14.77 4.42
C GLY A 1 -6.56 13.65 4.75
N ASN A 2 -6.37 12.46 4.18
CA ASN A 2 -7.18 11.30 4.54
C ASN A 2 -6.54 10.65 5.77
N THR A 3 -7.29 10.48 6.86
CA THR A 3 -6.75 9.86 8.09
C THR A 3 -6.77 8.34 7.93
N ILE A 4 -5.62 7.70 8.11
CA ILE A 4 -5.50 6.24 8.11
C ILE A 4 -5.46 5.78 9.56
N THR A 5 -6.44 4.99 9.97
CA THR A 5 -6.42 4.34 11.29
C THR A 5 -5.77 2.98 11.14
N VAL A 6 -4.72 2.71 11.92
CA VAL A 6 -3.98 1.45 11.90
C VAL A 6 -4.10 0.81 13.28
N THR A 7 -4.54 -0.44 13.33
CA THR A 7 -4.49 -1.23 14.56
C THR A 7 -3.14 -1.92 14.61
N ILE A 8 -2.39 -1.70 15.69
CA ILE A 8 -1.07 -2.31 15.90
C ILE A 8 -1.26 -3.59 16.72
N GLY A 9 -0.78 -4.72 16.19
CA GLY A 9 -0.79 -6.00 16.88
C GLY A 9 0.35 -6.13 17.90
N ASP A 10 0.34 -7.23 18.65
CA ASP A 10 1.27 -7.47 19.77
C ASP A 10 2.76 -7.47 19.37
N ASN A 11 3.06 -7.70 18.09
CA ASN A 11 4.41 -7.66 17.53
C ASN A 11 4.85 -6.26 17.07
N GLY A 12 4.05 -5.21 17.29
CA GLY A 12 4.34 -3.84 16.87
C GLY A 12 4.10 -3.58 15.37
N SER A 13 3.48 -4.50 14.64
CA SER A 13 3.11 -4.32 13.23
C SER A 13 1.63 -3.99 13.06
N GLY A 14 1.27 -3.33 11.96
CA GLY A 14 -0.11 -3.02 11.61
C GLY A 14 -0.38 -3.28 10.13
N GLU A 15 -1.59 -3.71 9.82
CA GLU A 15 -2.03 -3.94 8.45
C GLU A 15 -2.92 -2.79 7.98
N VAL A 16 -2.70 -2.37 6.73
CA VAL A 16 -3.48 -1.31 6.09
C VAL A 16 -3.95 -1.81 4.73
N PRO A 17 -5.27 -1.76 4.44
CA PRO A 17 -5.76 -2.08 3.11
C PRO A 17 -5.10 -1.21 2.05
N ASN A 18 -4.71 -1.81 0.93
CA ASN A 18 -4.04 -1.11 -0.17
C ASN A 18 -4.87 0.09 -0.67
N ASP A 19 -6.20 -0.02 -0.62
CA ASP A 19 -7.10 1.05 -1.05
C ASP A 19 -7.19 2.24 -0.09
N ASN A 20 -6.65 2.12 1.11
CA ASN A 20 -6.54 3.21 2.08
C ASN A 20 -5.20 3.95 1.99
N LEU A 21 -4.24 3.45 1.20
CA LEU A 21 -2.91 4.07 1.02
C LEU A 21 -2.92 5.23 0.00
N PRO A 22 -2.04 6.23 0.13
CA PRO A 22 -1.92 7.32 -0.84
C PRO A 22 -1.46 6.86 -2.23
N LYS A 23 -1.54 7.73 -3.24
CA LYS A 23 -1.04 7.42 -4.60
C LYS A 23 0.49 7.44 -4.71
N THR A 24 1.14 8.20 -3.83
CA THR A 24 2.59 8.38 -3.78
C THR A 24 3.06 8.21 -2.34
N ASP A 25 4.35 7.97 -2.14
CA ASP A 25 4.92 7.96 -0.78
C ASP A 25 4.77 9.35 -0.16
N ILE A 26 4.32 9.39 1.09
CA ILE A 26 4.12 10.64 1.84
C ILE A 26 5.02 10.60 3.07
N PRO A 27 6.06 11.46 3.16
CA PRO A 27 6.82 11.62 4.38
C PRO A 27 6.00 12.32 5.46
N GLY A 28 6.29 12.04 6.72
CA GLY A 28 5.64 12.64 7.87
C GLY A 28 6.43 12.42 9.15
N THR A 29 5.84 12.81 10.28
CA THR A 29 6.42 12.57 11.60
C THR A 29 5.48 11.74 12.45
N GLY A 30 6.03 10.75 13.15
CA GLY A 30 5.32 9.89 14.10
C GLY A 30 5.69 10.24 15.53
N THR A 31 4.72 10.15 16.44
CA THR A 31 4.94 10.23 17.89
C THR A 31 4.16 9.12 18.59
N VAL A 32 4.66 8.65 19.73
CA VAL A 32 3.99 7.68 20.59
C VAL A 32 3.41 8.42 21.79
N THR A 33 2.14 8.14 22.11
CA THR A 33 1.46 8.73 23.27
C THR A 33 0.93 7.64 24.18
N GLU A 34 1.14 7.82 25.49
CA GLU A 34 0.61 6.96 26.54
C GLU A 34 -0.25 7.80 27.50
N PRO A 35 -1.31 7.23 28.10
CA PRO A 35 -2.14 7.96 29.06
C PRO A 35 -1.32 8.56 30.20
N ASN A 36 -1.54 9.84 30.49
CA ASN A 36 -0.85 10.60 31.55
C ASN A 36 0.68 10.71 31.42
N LYS A 37 1.24 10.46 30.23
CA LYS A 37 2.67 10.64 29.94
C LYS A 37 2.88 11.71 28.88
N LYS A 38 4.09 12.28 28.84
CA LYS A 38 4.50 13.16 27.74
C LYS A 38 4.70 12.32 26.46
N PRO A 39 4.30 12.82 25.29
CA PRO A 39 4.58 12.17 24.01
C PRO A 39 6.09 11.93 23.79
N SER A 40 6.42 10.93 22.97
CA SER A 40 7.80 10.70 22.53
C SER A 40 8.33 11.86 21.70
N GLN A 41 9.65 11.91 21.50
CA GLN A 41 10.23 12.77 20.47
C GLN A 41 9.70 12.34 19.09
N PRO A 42 9.43 13.30 18.18
CA PRO A 42 9.03 12.98 16.82
C PRO A 42 10.12 12.23 16.07
N VAL A 43 9.71 11.23 15.29
CA VAL A 43 10.59 10.50 14.38
C VAL A 43 10.05 10.60 12.96
N ASP A 44 10.95 10.67 11.99
CA ASP A 44 10.56 10.66 10.57
C ASP A 44 9.95 9.30 10.21
N VAL A 45 8.82 9.34 9.52
CA VAL A 45 8.11 8.16 9.02
C VAL A 45 7.67 8.40 7.59
N THR A 46 7.45 7.32 6.85
CA THR A 46 6.92 7.39 5.49
C THR A 46 5.68 6.51 5.39
N THR A 47 4.56 7.11 4.96
CA THR A 47 3.39 6.34 4.55
C THR A 47 3.60 5.89 3.11
N PRO A 48 3.67 4.57 2.84
CA PRO A 48 3.95 4.08 1.50
C PRO A 48 2.78 4.30 0.55
N ALA A 49 3.08 4.44 -0.74
CA ALA A 49 2.10 4.45 -1.81
C ALA A 49 1.35 3.13 -1.90
N ARG A 50 0.09 3.19 -2.34
CA ARG A 50 -0.67 2.02 -2.76
C ARG A 50 0.04 1.33 -3.92
N LYS A 51 -0.01 0.01 -3.91
CA LYS A 51 0.47 -0.82 -5.00
C LYS A 51 -0.58 -0.87 -6.10
N THR A 52 -0.14 -0.73 -7.35
CA THR A 52 -1.01 -0.80 -8.52
C THR A 52 -0.70 -2.09 -9.28
N PRO A 53 -1.70 -2.93 -9.57
CA PRO A 53 -1.51 -4.09 -10.43
C PRO A 53 -1.15 -3.67 -11.86
N THR A 54 -0.48 -4.55 -12.59
CA THR A 54 -0.20 -4.37 -14.02
C THR A 54 -1.09 -5.29 -14.86
N VAL A 55 -1.16 -5.03 -16.16
CA VAL A 55 -1.96 -5.82 -17.10
C VAL A 55 -1.11 -6.12 -18.33
N ASP A 56 -1.03 -7.40 -18.68
CA ASP A 56 -0.42 -7.85 -19.93
C ASP A 56 -1.52 -8.07 -20.97
N VAL A 57 -1.29 -7.57 -22.19
CA VAL A 57 -2.22 -7.69 -23.32
C VAL A 57 -1.49 -8.35 -24.48
N GLU A 58 -2.01 -9.48 -24.93
CA GLU A 58 -1.50 -10.22 -26.07
C GLU A 58 -2.61 -10.35 -27.11
N GLN A 59 -2.29 -10.04 -28.37
CA GLN A 59 -3.22 -10.16 -29.49
C GLN A 59 -2.74 -11.24 -30.45
N ASP A 60 -3.63 -12.17 -30.80
CA ASP A 60 -3.36 -13.12 -31.88
C ASP A 60 -3.45 -12.37 -33.23
N PRO A 61 -2.34 -12.27 -33.99
CA PRO A 61 -2.33 -11.51 -35.24
C PRO A 61 -3.14 -12.17 -36.37
N LYS A 62 -3.52 -13.45 -36.23
CA LYS A 62 -4.27 -14.21 -37.25
C LYS A 62 -5.76 -14.15 -37.00
N THR A 63 -6.20 -14.29 -35.75
CA THR A 63 -7.63 -14.28 -35.40
C THR A 63 -8.12 -12.90 -34.95
N GLY A 64 -7.21 -12.06 -34.45
CA GLY A 64 -7.54 -10.78 -33.81
C GLY A 64 -7.97 -10.93 -32.36
N ASP A 65 -7.99 -12.13 -31.80
CA ASP A 65 -8.37 -12.38 -30.40
C ASP A 65 -7.39 -11.71 -29.45
N VAL A 66 -7.90 -11.17 -28.35
CA VAL A 66 -7.10 -10.47 -27.34
C VAL A 66 -7.20 -11.23 -26.02
N THR A 67 -6.05 -11.62 -25.48
CA THR A 67 -5.92 -12.17 -24.14
C THR A 67 -5.44 -11.07 -23.20
N VAL A 68 -6.15 -10.89 -22.08
CA VAL A 68 -5.81 -9.91 -21.04
C VAL A 68 -5.50 -10.67 -19.77
N THR A 69 -4.29 -10.47 -19.23
CA THR A 69 -3.84 -11.12 -18.00
C THR A 69 -3.53 -10.07 -16.94
N PRO A 70 -4.35 -9.97 -15.88
CA PRO A 70 -4.01 -9.16 -14.71
C PRO A 70 -2.80 -9.74 -13.97
N LYS A 71 -1.92 -8.86 -13.52
CA LYS A 71 -0.68 -9.18 -12.81
C LYS A 71 -0.61 -8.43 -11.49
N LYS A 72 -0.05 -9.09 -10.49
CA LYS A 72 0.35 -8.45 -9.24
C LYS A 72 1.39 -7.35 -9.52
N PRO A 73 1.59 -6.42 -8.59
CA PRO A 73 2.64 -5.40 -8.71
C PRO A 73 4.06 -5.95 -8.93
N ASP A 74 4.31 -7.22 -8.59
CA ASP A 74 5.58 -7.94 -8.83
C ASP A 74 5.65 -8.68 -10.17
N GLY A 75 4.62 -8.57 -11.02
CA GLY A 75 4.52 -9.24 -12.32
C GLY A 75 4.05 -10.70 -12.28
N SER A 76 3.83 -11.28 -11.09
CA SER A 76 3.23 -12.62 -10.95
C SER A 76 1.73 -12.58 -11.25
N THR A 77 1.14 -13.71 -11.62
CA THR A 77 -0.33 -13.79 -11.81
C THR A 77 -1.04 -13.86 -10.46
N TYR A 78 -2.30 -13.43 -10.44
CA TYR A 78 -3.22 -13.76 -9.34
C TYR A 78 -3.61 -15.25 -9.42
N PRO A 79 -3.81 -15.94 -8.28
CA PRO A 79 -4.38 -17.29 -8.27
C PRO A 79 -5.84 -17.30 -8.74
#